data_AF-A0A3N0ZU97-F1
#
_entry.id   AF-A0A3N0ZU97-F1
#
_cell.length_a   1.000
_cell.length_b   1.000
_cell.length_c   1.000
_cell.angle_alpha   90.00
_cell.angle_beta   90.00
_cell.angle_gamma   90.00
#
_symmetry.space_group_name_H-M   'P 1'
#
loop_
_entity.id
_entity.type
_entity.pdbx_description
1 polymer ?
#
loop_
_entity_poly.entity_id
_entity_poly.type
_entity_poly.pdbx_seq_one_letter_code
_entity_poly.pdbx_strand_id
1 'polypeptide(L)'
;MKKLFLTTAFILLLGLFVNPKAMYATCQCPTDIPPTDVEWISEGSTTITIYDDNGRSCTFEVYYCWRLIGGYPSPAPAAIEVFICDYDQIEPCNPNFTLSVFGINDRLLYYIIANNPDDLDWIGPPCPITVPNYAGYLFGCYDGNNPCGSSVYCVHKYKVCYTNGVRTVTEDGWAQIGDCVDSCTDVCPGQ
;
A
#
# COMPACT_ATOMS: atom_id res chain seq x y z
N MET A 1 58.72 7.30 14.68
CA MET A 1 57.57 6.42 15.02
C MET A 1 56.34 7.32 15.05
N LYS A 2 55.66 7.70 13.94
CA LYS A 2 54.76 6.94 13.06
C LYS A 2 54.01 5.82 13.78
N LYS A 3 52.74 6.10 14.16
CA LYS A 3 51.57 5.21 14.28
C LYS A 3 50.64 5.72 15.40
N LEU A 4 49.86 6.78 15.17
CA LEU A 4 48.68 7.05 16.03
C LEU A 4 47.71 8.12 15.45
N PHE A 5 47.33 8.06 14.17
CA PHE A 5 46.32 9.02 13.66
C PHE A 5 45.34 8.40 12.64
N LEU A 6 45.15 7.08 12.63
CA LEU A 6 44.35 6.42 11.59
C LEU A 6 43.14 5.61 12.09
N THR A 7 42.82 5.66 13.38
CA THR A 7 41.73 4.83 13.94
C THR A 7 40.47 5.62 14.31
N THR A 8 40.56 6.95 14.47
CA THR A 8 39.41 7.78 14.90
C THR A 8 38.52 8.24 13.73
N ALA A 9 39.00 8.18 12.49
CA ALA A 9 38.24 8.57 11.31
C ALA A 9 37.33 7.45 10.75
N PHE A 10 37.53 6.19 11.17
CA PHE A 10 36.77 5.05 10.63
C PHE A 10 35.44 4.82 11.36
N ILE A 11 35.34 5.22 12.64
CA ILE A 11 34.12 5.05 13.44
C ILE A 11 33.08 6.14 13.14
N LEU A 12 33.50 7.30 12.64
CA LEU A 12 32.57 8.35 12.19
C LEU A 12 31.95 8.11 10.80
N LEU A 13 32.52 7.21 9.98
CA LEU A 13 31.96 6.86 8.67
C LEU A 13 30.92 5.73 8.73
N LEU A 14 30.93 4.91 9.79
CA LEU A 14 29.95 3.82 9.97
C LEU A 14 28.58 4.30 10.48
N GLY A 15 28.49 5.53 10.98
CA GLY A 15 27.24 6.11 11.50
C GLY A 15 26.37 6.83 10.46
N LEU A 16 26.80 6.93 9.19
CA LEU A 16 26.10 7.67 8.14
C LEU A 16 25.36 6.78 7.11
N PHE A 17 25.36 5.46 7.31
CA PHE A 17 24.57 4.52 6.51
C PHE A 17 23.41 3.92 7.31
N VAL A 18 22.95 4.58 8.37
CA VAL A 18 21.61 4.30 8.87
C VAL A 18 20.67 4.96 7.88
N ASN A 19 20.19 4.15 6.93
CA ASN A 19 19.10 4.54 6.04
C ASN A 19 17.98 5.09 6.94
N PRO A 20 17.58 6.36 6.84
CA PRO A 20 16.54 6.93 7.70
C PRO A 20 15.18 6.22 7.55
N LYS A 21 15.04 5.34 6.55
CA LYS A 21 13.93 4.37 6.43
C LYS A 21 13.76 3.41 7.61
N ALA A 22 14.71 3.32 8.55
CA ALA A 22 14.71 2.30 9.61
C ALA A 22 14.09 2.70 10.96
N MET A 23 13.56 3.93 11.14
CA MET A 23 13.06 4.39 12.46
C MET A 23 11.60 4.82 12.53
N TYR A 24 10.84 4.71 11.44
CA TYR A 24 9.39 4.93 11.47
C TYR A 24 8.68 3.58 11.63
N ALA A 25 7.58 3.59 12.40
CA ALA A 25 6.90 2.41 12.93
C ALA A 25 6.84 1.26 11.92
N THR A 26 7.29 0.07 12.34
CA THR A 26 7.19 -1.14 11.53
C THR A 26 5.75 -1.27 11.05
N CYS A 27 5.53 -1.10 9.74
CA CYS A 27 4.27 -1.36 9.07
C CYS A 27 3.71 -2.71 9.58
N GLN A 28 2.61 -2.68 10.31
CA GLN A 28 2.00 -3.88 10.87
C GLN A 28 1.13 -4.51 9.77
N CYS A 29 1.69 -5.49 9.05
CA CYS A 29 0.94 -6.21 8.04
C CYS A 29 -0.21 -7.02 8.67
N PRO A 30 -1.36 -7.13 7.98
CA PRO A 30 -2.51 -7.84 8.51
C PRO A 30 -2.22 -9.35 8.56
N THR A 31 -2.74 -10.03 9.58
CA THR A 31 -2.55 -11.48 9.77
C THR A 31 -3.83 -12.29 9.56
N ASP A 32 -4.95 -11.60 9.37
CA ASP A 32 -6.30 -12.15 9.37
C ASP A 32 -6.99 -12.09 7.99
N ILE A 33 -6.35 -11.50 6.98
CA ILE A 33 -6.82 -11.53 5.58
C ILE A 33 -6.46 -12.89 4.94
N PRO A 34 -7.44 -13.75 4.60
CA PRO A 34 -7.17 -15.03 3.95
C PRO A 34 -6.52 -14.85 2.57
N PRO A 35 -5.65 -15.77 2.12
CA PRO A 35 -5.15 -16.94 2.86
C PRO A 35 -4.14 -16.53 3.95
N THR A 36 -4.27 -17.07 5.17
CA THR A 36 -3.43 -16.66 6.32
C THR A 36 -2.08 -17.38 6.39
N ASP A 37 -1.87 -18.37 5.52
CA ASP A 37 -0.62 -19.12 5.36
C ASP A 37 0.35 -18.48 4.35
N VAL A 38 -0.03 -17.34 3.74
CA VAL A 38 0.85 -16.56 2.86
C VAL A 38 1.28 -15.27 3.55
N GLU A 39 2.61 -15.15 3.73
CA GLU A 39 3.26 -14.05 4.42
C GLU A 39 3.15 -12.73 3.65
N TRP A 40 2.94 -11.64 4.39
CA TRP A 40 3.01 -10.28 3.89
C TRP A 40 4.44 -9.74 3.98
N ILE A 41 4.89 -9.10 2.90
CA ILE A 41 6.14 -8.38 2.83
C ILE A 41 5.86 -6.92 3.16
N SER A 42 6.43 -6.45 4.27
CA SER A 42 6.43 -5.03 4.59
C SER A 42 7.46 -4.32 3.71
N GLU A 43 7.03 -3.25 3.06
CA GLU A 43 7.94 -2.35 2.36
C GLU A 43 8.33 -1.16 3.23
N GLY A 44 9.38 -0.46 2.82
CA GLY A 44 9.73 0.84 3.40
C GLY A 44 8.72 1.93 3.01
N SER A 45 9.01 3.17 3.41
CA SER A 45 8.16 4.29 2.99
C SER A 45 8.36 4.69 1.53
N THR A 46 7.28 5.16 0.92
CA THR A 46 7.27 5.82 -0.38
C THR A 46 6.49 7.13 -0.32
N THR A 47 6.87 8.13 -1.13
CA THR A 47 6.20 9.44 -1.15
C THR A 47 5.21 9.51 -2.30
N ILE A 48 3.94 9.76 -2.00
CA ILE A 48 2.86 9.78 -2.98
C ILE A 48 2.13 11.11 -2.90
N THR A 49 1.96 11.78 -4.04
CA THR A 49 1.06 12.93 -4.17
C THR A 49 -0.25 12.50 -4.79
N ILE A 50 -1.36 12.71 -4.08
CA ILE A 50 -2.72 12.48 -4.58
C ILE A 50 -3.45 13.81 -4.76
N TYR A 51 -4.48 13.77 -5.60
CA TYR A 51 -5.33 14.91 -5.91
C TYR A 51 -6.77 14.59 -5.51
N ASP A 52 -7.46 15.55 -4.91
CA ASP A 52 -8.89 15.45 -4.69
C ASP A 52 -9.69 15.78 -5.96
N ASP A 53 -11.01 15.66 -5.89
CA ASP A 53 -11.89 15.85 -7.06
C ASP A 53 -11.90 17.30 -7.60
N ASN A 54 -11.33 18.26 -6.85
CA ASN A 54 -11.15 19.65 -7.27
C ASN A 54 -9.73 19.92 -7.78
N GLY A 55 -8.90 18.88 -7.96
CA GLY A 55 -7.52 18.98 -8.44
C GLY A 55 -6.54 19.55 -7.41
N ARG A 56 -6.91 19.58 -6.12
CA ARG A 56 -6.01 20.04 -5.05
C ARG A 56 -5.16 18.87 -4.59
N SER A 57 -3.87 19.12 -4.38
CA SER A 57 -2.91 18.07 -4.02
C SER A 57 -2.56 18.05 -2.54
N CYS A 58 -2.27 16.85 -2.04
CA CYS A 58 -1.62 16.60 -0.76
C CYS A 58 -0.62 15.46 -0.93
N THR A 59 0.55 15.58 -0.29
CA THR A 59 1.62 14.58 -0.37
C THR A 59 1.68 13.80 0.92
N PHE A 60 1.87 12.49 0.81
CA PHE A 60 1.90 11.56 1.93
C PHE A 60 3.18 10.72 1.87
N GLU A 61 3.77 10.46 3.04
CA GLU A 61 4.69 9.36 3.25
C GLU A 61 3.85 8.12 3.58
N VAL A 62 3.94 7.07 2.77
CA VAL A 62 3.04 5.92 2.82
C VAL A 62 3.82 4.66 3.12
N TYR A 63 3.28 3.86 4.04
CA TYR A 63 3.79 2.56 4.42
C TYR A 63 2.77 1.50 4.01
N TYR A 64 3.22 0.45 3.33
CA TYR A 64 2.33 -0.59 2.86
C TYR A 64 2.99 -1.97 2.91
N CYS A 65 2.14 -2.98 2.99
CA CYS A 65 2.51 -4.37 2.81
C CYS A 65 1.99 -4.87 1.47
N TRP A 66 2.67 -5.87 0.91
CA TRP A 66 2.17 -6.61 -0.23
C TRP A 66 2.47 -8.10 -0.10
N ARG A 67 1.78 -8.92 -0.88
CA ARG A 67 2.09 -10.35 -1.02
C ARG A 67 1.69 -10.88 -2.38
N LEU A 68 2.29 -12.01 -2.72
CA LEU A 68 1.95 -12.79 -3.92
C LEU A 68 1.00 -13.93 -3.53
N ILE A 69 -0.26 -13.85 -3.93
CA ILE A 69 -1.26 -14.91 -3.78
C ILE A 69 -1.39 -15.68 -5.08
N GLY A 70 -1.01 -16.96 -5.03
CA GLY A 70 -0.98 -17.80 -6.23
C GLY A 70 0.25 -17.53 -7.09
N GLY A 71 0.86 -18.61 -7.56
CA GLY A 71 2.15 -18.58 -8.25
C GLY A 71 2.85 -19.91 -8.01
N TYR A 72 2.70 -20.82 -8.98
CA TYR A 72 3.23 -22.18 -9.03
C TYR A 72 2.90 -23.11 -7.83
N PRO A 73 2.27 -24.29 -8.05
CA PRO A 73 2.01 -24.94 -9.34
C PRO A 73 0.61 -24.65 -9.90
N SER A 74 -0.12 -23.66 -9.38
CA SER A 74 -1.47 -23.34 -9.86
C SER A 74 -1.44 -22.46 -11.13
N PRO A 75 -2.26 -22.75 -12.16
CA PRO A 75 -2.26 -22.05 -13.44
C PRO A 75 -2.98 -20.69 -13.45
N ALA A 76 -3.39 -20.18 -12.27
CA ALA A 76 -3.96 -18.84 -12.17
C ALA A 76 -2.84 -17.78 -12.23
N PRO A 77 -3.06 -16.62 -12.87
CA PRO A 77 -2.07 -15.55 -12.86
C PRO A 77 -1.80 -15.18 -11.40
N ALA A 78 -0.52 -15.00 -11.08
CA ALA A 78 -0.13 -14.61 -9.74
C ALA A 78 -0.90 -13.34 -9.36
N ALA A 79 -1.60 -13.38 -8.22
CA ALA A 79 -2.39 -12.28 -7.75
C ALA A 79 -1.56 -11.46 -6.76
N ILE A 80 -1.45 -10.16 -6.96
CA ILE A 80 -0.78 -9.28 -6.01
C ILE A 80 -1.83 -8.70 -5.08
N GLU A 81 -1.58 -8.80 -3.78
CA GLU A 81 -2.40 -8.15 -2.76
C GLU A 81 -1.60 -7.03 -2.09
N VAL A 82 -2.24 -5.89 -1.84
CA VAL A 82 -1.65 -4.70 -1.23
C VAL A 82 -2.51 -4.23 -0.06
N PHE A 83 -1.87 -3.82 1.03
CA PHE A 83 -2.52 -3.23 2.20
C PHE A 83 -1.74 -2.01 2.67
N ILE A 84 -2.43 -0.87 2.82
CA ILE A 84 -1.83 0.32 3.42
C ILE A 84 -1.93 0.19 4.94
N CYS A 85 -0.79 0.12 5.60
CA CYS A 85 -0.74 -0.02 7.06
C CYS A 85 -0.74 1.33 7.77
N ASP A 86 -0.11 2.35 7.18
CA ASP A 86 -0.04 3.69 7.74
C ASP A 86 0.35 4.72 6.67
N TYR A 87 0.07 5.99 6.94
CA TYR A 87 0.61 7.11 6.17
C TYR A 87 0.65 8.40 6.99
N ASP A 88 1.66 9.21 6.72
CA ASP A 88 1.81 10.54 7.31
C ASP A 88 1.67 11.62 6.24
N GLN A 89 0.91 12.65 6.57
CA GLN A 89 0.79 13.83 5.73
C GLN A 89 2.10 14.64 5.74
N ILE A 90 2.63 14.96 4.55
CA ILE A 90 3.80 15.82 4.39
C ILE A 90 3.33 17.25 4.10
N GLU A 91 3.53 18.14 5.07
CA GLU A 91 3.17 19.56 4.95
C GLU A 91 4.10 20.34 3.99
N PRO A 92 3.60 21.39 3.31
CA PRO A 92 2.24 21.90 3.38
C PRO A 92 1.30 21.17 2.40
N CYS A 93 0.19 20.63 2.90
CA CYS A 93 -0.90 20.24 2.02
C CYS A 93 -1.77 21.44 1.64
N ASN A 94 -2.49 21.32 0.52
CA ASN A 94 -3.47 22.34 0.19
C ASN A 94 -4.48 22.46 1.36
N PRO A 95 -4.66 23.64 1.97
CA PRO A 95 -5.49 23.79 3.17
C PRO A 95 -6.97 23.50 2.92
N ASN A 96 -7.37 23.44 1.65
CA ASN A 96 -8.71 23.09 1.23
C ASN A 96 -8.81 21.65 0.71
N PHE A 97 -7.83 20.77 0.92
CA PHE A 97 -7.93 19.36 0.50
C PHE A 97 -9.12 18.67 1.20
N THR A 98 -9.99 17.96 0.47
CA THR A 98 -11.29 17.47 1.02
C THR A 98 -11.50 15.96 1.01
N LEU A 99 -10.52 15.13 0.66
CA LEU A 99 -10.75 13.68 0.70
C LEU A 99 -10.96 13.20 2.15
N SER A 100 -11.92 12.28 2.33
CA SER A 100 -12.08 11.54 3.58
C SER A 100 -10.88 10.60 3.81
N VAL A 101 -10.71 10.07 5.02
CA VAL A 101 -9.69 9.06 5.33
C VAL A 101 -9.79 7.87 4.37
N PHE A 102 -11.00 7.37 4.12
CA PHE A 102 -11.22 6.30 3.14
C PHE A 102 -10.80 6.72 1.73
N GLY A 103 -11.18 7.93 1.28
CA GLY A 103 -10.81 8.44 -0.03
C GLY A 103 -9.30 8.65 -0.20
N ILE A 104 -8.59 9.05 0.87
CA ILE A 104 -7.13 9.12 0.88
C ILE A 104 -6.55 7.72 0.68
N ASN A 105 -6.96 6.75 1.50
CA ASN A 105 -6.51 5.38 1.42
C ASN A 105 -6.74 4.76 0.02
N ASP A 106 -7.93 4.93 -0.55
CA ASP A 106 -8.25 4.41 -1.89
C ASP A 106 -7.36 5.03 -2.98
N ARG A 107 -7.15 6.35 -2.96
CA ARG A 107 -6.26 7.03 -3.94
C ARG A 107 -4.79 6.60 -3.79
N LEU A 108 -4.31 6.45 -2.56
CA LEU A 108 -2.96 5.96 -2.28
C LEU A 108 -2.80 4.51 -2.77
N LEU A 109 -3.80 3.67 -2.52
CA LEU A 109 -3.80 2.26 -2.90
C LEU A 109 -3.77 2.11 -4.43
N TYR A 110 -4.64 2.85 -5.12
CA TYR A 110 -4.63 2.92 -6.57
C TYR A 110 -3.26 3.36 -7.09
N TYR A 111 -2.63 4.40 -6.49
CA TYR A 111 -1.32 4.86 -6.92
C TYR A 111 -0.25 3.77 -6.79
N ILE A 112 -0.21 3.07 -5.66
CA ILE A 112 0.73 1.97 -5.42
C ILE A 112 0.57 0.88 -6.48
N ILE A 113 -0.68 0.45 -6.74
CA ILE A 113 -0.99 -0.60 -7.73
C ILE A 113 -0.69 -0.13 -9.16
N ALA A 114 -0.99 1.14 -9.48
CA ALA A 114 -0.75 1.70 -10.80
C ALA A 114 0.73 1.89 -11.12
N ASN A 115 1.56 2.25 -10.13
CA ASN A 115 2.92 2.70 -10.38
C ASN A 115 4.00 1.75 -9.87
N ASN A 116 3.71 0.86 -8.91
CA ASN A 116 4.75 0.06 -8.22
C ASN A 116 5.96 0.92 -7.83
N PRO A 117 5.76 1.90 -6.93
CA PRO A 117 6.72 2.98 -6.72
C PRO A 117 8.10 2.51 -6.23
N ASP A 118 8.19 1.32 -5.64
CA ASP A 118 9.44 0.73 -5.17
C ASP A 118 10.06 -0.28 -6.16
N ASP A 119 9.56 -0.35 -7.40
CA ASP A 119 10.03 -1.24 -8.48
C ASP A 119 10.14 -2.72 -8.03
N LEU A 120 9.13 -3.17 -7.30
CA LEU A 120 9.01 -4.55 -6.81
C LEU A 120 8.81 -5.50 -8.00
N ASP A 121 9.11 -6.78 -7.82
CA ASP A 121 9.01 -7.80 -8.88
C ASP A 121 7.56 -8.25 -9.13
N TRP A 122 6.67 -7.27 -9.33
CA TRP A 122 5.26 -7.43 -9.64
C TRP A 122 5.11 -7.72 -11.12
N ILE A 123 5.33 -8.98 -11.49
CA ILE A 123 5.16 -9.47 -12.85
C ILE A 123 3.67 -9.49 -13.19
N GLY A 124 3.29 -8.89 -14.31
CA GLY A 124 1.93 -8.97 -14.83
C GLY A 124 1.85 -9.65 -16.20
N PRO A 125 0.70 -10.24 -16.54
CA PRO A 125 0.46 -10.84 -17.85
C PRO A 125 0.30 -9.77 -18.94
N PRO A 126 0.41 -10.14 -20.24
CA PRO A 126 0.14 -9.23 -21.35
C PRO A 126 -1.35 -8.82 -21.40
N CYS A 127 -1.64 -7.61 -21.90
CA CYS A 127 -3.01 -7.16 -22.12
C CYS A 127 -3.68 -7.84 -23.35
N PRO A 128 -5.02 -7.98 -23.37
CA PRO A 128 -5.99 -7.64 -22.32
C PRO A 128 -6.14 -8.74 -21.26
N ILE A 129 -6.59 -8.34 -20.07
CA ILE A 129 -6.95 -9.26 -18.98
C ILE A 129 -8.43 -9.13 -18.66
N THR A 130 -9.11 -10.27 -18.51
CA THR A 130 -10.55 -10.34 -18.25
C THR A 130 -10.89 -10.67 -16.80
N VAL A 131 -9.92 -11.18 -16.03
CA VAL A 131 -10.11 -11.60 -14.63
C VAL A 131 -9.21 -10.75 -13.74
N PRO A 132 -9.71 -10.20 -12.62
CA PRO A 132 -8.89 -9.48 -11.65
C PRO A 132 -7.71 -10.32 -11.17
N ASN A 133 -6.55 -9.70 -11.08
CA ASN A 133 -5.30 -10.30 -10.62
C ASN A 133 -4.57 -9.42 -9.59
N TYR A 134 -5.16 -8.29 -9.19
CA TYR A 134 -4.65 -7.45 -8.11
C TYR A 134 -5.81 -7.13 -7.16
N ALA A 135 -5.51 -7.06 -5.88
CA ALA A 135 -6.45 -6.60 -4.87
C ALA A 135 -5.76 -5.65 -3.89
N GLY A 136 -6.47 -4.59 -3.52
CA GLY A 136 -6.07 -3.69 -2.46
C GLY A 136 -7.05 -3.77 -1.30
N TYR A 137 -6.53 -3.76 -0.08
CA TYR A 137 -7.32 -3.90 1.14
C TYR A 137 -7.27 -2.61 1.93
N LEU A 138 -8.45 -2.11 2.26
CA LEU A 138 -8.66 -0.97 3.15
C LEU A 138 -9.49 -1.43 4.34
N PHE A 139 -9.36 -0.79 5.49
CA PHE A 139 -10.31 -1.02 6.59
C PHE A 139 -11.73 -0.69 6.12
N GLY A 140 -12.71 -1.52 6.44
CA GLY A 140 -14.07 -1.39 5.95
C GLY A 140 -15.07 -0.76 6.92
N CYS A 141 -14.70 -0.66 8.19
CA CYS A 141 -15.57 -0.13 9.23
C CYS A 141 -14.90 1.07 9.90
N TYR A 142 -15.62 2.18 9.98
CA TYR A 142 -15.14 3.38 10.67
C TYR A 142 -16.18 3.93 11.65
N ASP A 143 -15.70 4.46 12.77
CA ASP A 143 -16.45 5.37 13.65
C ASP A 143 -15.85 6.78 13.48
N GLY A 144 -16.53 7.59 12.66
CA GLY A 144 -15.98 8.86 12.17
C GLY A 144 -14.73 8.64 11.33
N ASN A 145 -13.55 8.97 11.87
CA ASN A 145 -12.26 8.88 11.20
C ASN A 145 -11.40 7.69 11.65
N ASN A 146 -11.87 6.89 12.62
CA ASN A 146 -11.07 5.79 13.19
C ASN A 146 -11.59 4.43 12.68
N PRO A 147 -10.70 3.53 12.21
CA PRO A 147 -11.09 2.15 11.92
C PRO A 147 -11.69 1.50 13.16
N CYS A 148 -12.78 0.74 13.01
CA CYS A 148 -13.47 0.12 14.13
C CYS A 148 -13.78 -1.35 13.83
N GLY A 149 -13.31 -2.23 14.71
CA GLY A 149 -13.24 -3.67 14.43
C GLY A 149 -11.99 -4.02 13.60
N SER A 150 -11.27 -5.07 14.01
CA SER A 150 -9.94 -5.37 13.45
C SER A 150 -9.98 -6.28 12.22
N SER A 151 -11.15 -6.74 11.78
CA SER A 151 -11.24 -7.83 10.77
C SER A 151 -12.27 -7.59 9.68
N VAL A 152 -12.65 -6.33 9.43
CA VAL A 152 -13.52 -5.97 8.30
C VAL A 152 -12.74 -5.14 7.30
N TYR A 153 -12.73 -5.59 6.05
CA TYR A 153 -11.95 -5.00 4.98
C TYR A 153 -12.79 -4.73 3.74
N CYS A 154 -12.62 -3.55 3.15
CA CYS A 154 -13.01 -3.30 1.77
C CYS A 154 -11.88 -3.79 0.85
N VAL A 155 -12.25 -4.64 -0.11
CA VAL A 155 -11.35 -5.19 -1.11
C VAL A 155 -11.62 -4.51 -2.44
N HIS A 156 -10.71 -3.65 -2.89
CA HIS A 156 -10.75 -3.06 -4.22
C HIS A 156 -10.01 -4.00 -5.19
N LYS A 157 -10.70 -4.52 -6.19
CA LYS A 157 -10.13 -5.44 -7.20
C LYS A 157 -9.71 -4.68 -8.45
N TYR A 158 -8.57 -5.06 -9.00
CA TYR A 158 -7.99 -4.49 -10.20
C TYR A 158 -7.58 -5.56 -11.21
N LYS A 159 -7.65 -5.20 -12.48
CA LYS A 159 -7.04 -5.91 -13.60
C LYS A 159 -5.78 -5.15 -13.98
N VAL A 160 -4.63 -5.80 -13.84
CA VAL A 160 -3.33 -5.24 -14.19
C VAL A 160 -2.69 -6.09 -15.27
N CYS A 161 -2.29 -5.45 -16.36
CA CYS A 161 -1.62 -6.10 -17.48
C CYS A 161 -0.57 -5.18 -18.09
N TYR A 162 0.25 -5.73 -18.99
CA TYR A 162 1.33 -4.98 -19.64
C TYR A 162 1.18 -4.97 -21.17
N THR A 163 1.39 -3.81 -21.78
CA THR A 163 1.54 -3.65 -23.24
C THR A 163 2.88 -2.98 -23.51
N ASN A 164 3.81 -3.69 -24.16
CA ASN A 164 5.16 -3.18 -24.46
C ASN A 164 5.89 -2.58 -23.22
N GLY A 165 5.78 -3.26 -22.07
CA GLY A 165 6.36 -2.80 -20.80
C GLY A 165 5.57 -1.70 -20.07
N VAL A 166 4.51 -1.15 -20.69
CA VAL A 166 3.62 -0.19 -20.04
C VAL A 166 2.56 -0.92 -19.24
N ARG A 167 2.55 -0.71 -17.92
CA ARG A 167 1.51 -1.21 -17.02
C ARG A 167 0.19 -0.49 -17.29
N THR A 168 -0.87 -1.26 -17.46
CA THR A 168 -2.26 -0.79 -17.56
C THR A 168 -3.03 -1.33 -16.37
N VAL A 169 -3.74 -0.45 -15.68
CA VAL A 169 -4.60 -0.79 -14.53
C VAL A 169 -6.04 -0.43 -14.86
N THR A 170 -6.95 -1.34 -14.56
CA THR A 170 -8.39 -1.13 -14.69
C THR A 170 -9.07 -1.57 -13.40
N GLU A 171 -9.85 -0.68 -12.81
CA GLU A 171 -10.69 -1.00 -11.65
C GLU A 171 -11.78 -1.99 -12.06
N ASP A 172 -11.97 -3.05 -11.27
CA ASP A 172 -13.00 -4.05 -11.51
C ASP A 172 -14.21 -3.86 -10.59
N GLY A 173 -13.96 -3.52 -9.33
CA GLY A 173 -14.99 -3.24 -8.35
C GLY A 173 -14.57 -3.51 -6.92
N TRP A 174 -15.54 -3.42 -6.02
CA TRP A 174 -15.35 -3.57 -4.59
C TRP A 174 -15.99 -4.86 -4.07
N ALA A 175 -15.43 -5.40 -2.99
CA ALA A 175 -16.00 -6.47 -2.20
C ALA A 175 -15.72 -6.21 -0.72
N GLN A 176 -16.36 -6.96 0.15
CA GLN A 176 -16.15 -6.87 1.60
C GLN A 176 -15.79 -8.23 2.18
N ILE A 177 -14.95 -8.19 3.21
CA ILE A 177 -14.65 -9.33 4.07
C ILE A 177 -15.08 -8.95 5.48
N GLY A 178 -15.95 -9.75 6.10
CA GLY A 178 -16.48 -9.50 7.45
C GLY A 178 -17.66 -8.54 7.48
N ASP A 179 -18.17 -8.26 8.68
CA ASP A 179 -19.32 -7.37 8.93
C ASP A 179 -19.00 -6.38 10.05
N CYS A 180 -19.38 -5.11 9.89
CA CYS A 180 -19.22 -4.09 10.92
C CYS A 180 -20.04 -4.43 12.17
N VAL A 181 -19.47 -4.17 13.35
CA VAL A 181 -20.21 -4.24 14.62
C VAL A 181 -21.20 -3.08 14.76
N ASP A 182 -22.23 -3.22 15.59
CA ASP A 182 -23.40 -2.31 15.67
C ASP A 182 -23.10 -0.81 15.91
N SER A 183 -21.88 -0.44 16.34
CA SER A 183 -21.45 0.96 16.54
C SER A 183 -20.61 1.53 15.40
N CYS A 184 -20.34 0.74 14.36
CA CYS A 184 -19.48 1.08 13.23
C CYS A 184 -20.28 1.39 11.97
N THR A 185 -19.77 2.31 11.14
CA THR A 185 -20.32 2.56 9.80
C THR A 185 -19.48 1.83 8.76
N ASP A 186 -20.15 1.07 7.90
CA ASP A 186 -19.57 0.47 6.71
C ASP A 186 -19.29 1.55 5.66
N VAL A 187 -18.08 1.56 5.11
CA VAL A 187 -17.64 2.53 4.10
C VAL A 187 -17.29 1.89 2.76
N CYS A 188 -17.49 0.58 2.59
CA CYS A 188 -17.16 -0.11 1.35
C CYS A 188 -18.08 0.34 0.20
N PRO A 189 -17.55 0.93 -0.89
CA PRO A 189 -18.36 1.38 -2.00
C PRO A 189 -19.11 0.21 -2.67
N GLY A 190 -20.37 0.45 -3.06
CA GLY A 190 -21.09 -0.42 -4.00
C GLY A 190 -21.72 -1.69 -3.42
N GLN A 191 -22.19 -1.67 -2.17
CA GLN A 191 -23.22 -2.61 -1.71
C GLN A 191 -24.58 -2.36 -2.39
#